data_AF-A0A960FUX4-F1
#
_entry.id   AF-A0A960FUX4-F1
#
_cell.length_a   1.000
_cell.length_b   1.000
_cell.length_c   1.000
_cell.angle_alpha   90.00
_cell.angle_beta   90.00
_cell.angle_gamma   90.00
#
_symmetry.space_group_name_H-M   'P 1'
#
loop_
_entity.id
_entity.type
_entity.pdbx_description
1 polymer ?
#
loop_
_entity_poly.entity_id
_entity_poly.type
_entity_poly.pdbx_seq_one_letter_code
_entity_poly.pdbx_strand_id
1 'polypeptide(L)'
;MAERRLSPADAAWLYSEWEKNNQTVSSLMWLDREIDPGLFTSIVQERIVDKYPTFSQRLRPSRNPLYLPHWENDPEFDIGNHIEVLQLETGTKEELRALVSEQRSQLLDRERPLWKMYVFQGYNGDTTAIHSRIQHSIADGWALVRLVLSLCDDSETVDRPTTIDKPRRRKRDIVGRATAPVVDIVRSPIDFVQETL
;
A
#
# COMPACT_ATOMS: atom_id res chain seq x y z
N MET A 1 21.07 -0.80 -20.80
CA MET A 1 19.61 -0.63 -20.69
C MET A 1 19.33 0.75 -20.13
N ALA A 2 18.30 1.47 -20.59
CA ALA A 2 18.03 2.82 -20.11
C ALA A 2 17.51 2.76 -18.65
N GLU A 3 18.24 3.40 -17.75
CA GLU A 3 17.94 3.50 -16.33
C GLU A 3 16.68 4.37 -16.13
N ARG A 4 15.60 3.80 -15.55
CA ARG A 4 14.32 4.52 -15.41
C ARG A 4 14.38 5.42 -14.18
N ARG A 5 14.55 6.72 -14.41
CA ARG A 5 14.57 7.74 -13.34
C ARG A 5 13.22 7.84 -12.65
N LEU A 6 13.27 8.14 -11.36
CA LEU A 6 12.12 8.45 -10.55
C LEU A 6 11.53 9.81 -10.96
N SER A 7 10.20 9.93 -10.93
CA SER A 7 9.58 11.22 -11.22
C SER A 7 9.87 12.22 -10.08
N PRO A 8 9.83 13.55 -10.32
CA PRO A 8 10.03 14.53 -9.25
C PRO A 8 9.02 14.42 -8.11
N ALA A 9 7.77 14.03 -8.39
CA ALA A 9 6.75 13.84 -7.37
C ALA A 9 7.05 12.63 -6.48
N ASP A 10 7.43 11.52 -7.10
CA ASP A 10 7.77 10.27 -6.38
C ASP A 10 9.06 10.44 -5.56
N ALA A 11 10.02 11.21 -6.08
CA ALA A 11 11.23 11.56 -5.35
C ALA A 11 10.95 12.45 -4.13
N ALA A 12 9.98 13.37 -4.21
CA ALA A 12 9.58 14.18 -3.07
C ALA A 12 9.04 13.33 -1.91
N TRP A 13 8.22 12.32 -2.21
CA TRP A 13 7.77 11.34 -1.22
C TRP A 13 8.96 10.61 -0.59
N LEU A 14 9.86 10.06 -1.41
CA LEU A 14 11.05 9.35 -0.93
C LEU A 14 11.93 10.23 -0.02
N TYR A 15 12.16 11.48 -0.38
CA TYR A 15 13.00 12.39 0.39
C TYR A 15 12.32 12.97 1.64
N SER A 16 11.00 13.03 1.66
CA SER A 16 10.26 13.44 2.86
C SER A 16 10.18 12.35 3.92
N GLU A 17 10.61 11.12 3.61
CA GLU A 17 10.52 9.96 4.50
C GLU A 17 11.68 9.89 5.51
N TRP A 18 11.31 9.81 6.78
CA TRP A 18 12.21 9.57 7.92
C TRP A 18 11.41 8.92 9.05
N GLU A 19 12.08 8.57 10.16
CA GLU A 19 11.51 7.76 11.25
C GLU A 19 10.16 8.25 11.79
N LYS A 20 9.95 9.57 11.84
CA LYS A 20 8.69 10.17 12.34
C LYS A 20 7.68 10.51 11.24
N ASN A 21 8.03 10.31 9.97
CA ASN A 21 7.20 10.62 8.81
C ASN A 21 7.32 9.52 7.76
N ASN A 22 6.76 8.35 8.07
CA ASN A 22 6.78 7.21 7.16
C ASN A 22 5.87 7.47 5.95
N GLN A 23 6.43 7.40 4.73
CA GLN A 23 5.69 7.65 3.48
C GLN A 23 5.17 6.36 2.87
N THR A 24 4.74 5.43 3.72
CA THR A 24 4.18 4.14 3.33
C THR A 24 2.66 4.20 3.36
N VAL A 25 2.03 3.84 2.24
CA VAL A 25 0.60 3.51 2.20
C VAL A 25 0.41 2.15 2.85
N SER A 26 -0.42 2.11 3.89
CA SER A 26 -0.74 0.88 4.60
C SER A 26 -2.21 0.53 4.38
N SER A 27 -2.50 -0.75 4.14
CA SER A 27 -3.86 -1.28 4.03
C SER A 27 -3.97 -2.55 4.86
N LEU A 28 -5.12 -2.75 5.51
CA LEU A 28 -5.43 -3.95 6.27
C LEU A 28 -6.72 -4.52 5.69
N MET A 29 -6.69 -5.80 5.32
CA MET A 29 -7.85 -6.57 4.88
C MET A 29 -7.94 -7.86 5.68
N TRP A 30 -9.13 -8.40 5.82
CA TRP A 30 -9.34 -9.74 6.37
C TRP A 30 -10.21 -10.52 5.41
N LEU A 31 -9.94 -11.82 5.35
CA LEU A 31 -10.63 -12.77 4.50
C LEU A 31 -11.69 -13.50 5.32
N ASP A 32 -12.72 -14.01 4.66
CA ASP A 32 -13.77 -14.81 5.34
C ASP A 32 -13.28 -16.22 5.71
N ARG A 33 -12.08 -16.59 5.28
CA ARG A 33 -11.48 -17.91 5.49
C ARG A 33 -9.96 -17.80 5.53
N GLU A 34 -9.33 -18.82 6.09
CA GLU A 34 -7.90 -18.99 6.00
C GLU A 34 -7.43 -19.18 4.54
N ILE A 35 -6.31 -18.56 4.20
CA ILE A 35 -5.62 -18.71 2.92
C ILE A 35 -4.28 -19.40 3.13
N ASP A 36 -3.94 -20.33 2.23
CA ASP A 36 -2.58 -20.89 2.17
C ASP A 36 -1.58 -19.77 1.82
N PRO A 37 -0.56 -19.52 2.65
CA PRO A 37 0.46 -18.51 2.34
C PRO A 37 1.21 -18.77 1.02
N GLY A 38 1.37 -20.03 0.60
CA GLY A 38 1.98 -20.38 -0.68
C GLY A 38 1.13 -19.94 -1.87
N LEU A 39 -0.19 -20.19 -1.79
CA LEU A 39 -1.16 -19.66 -2.74
C LEU A 39 -1.16 -18.12 -2.76
N PHE A 40 -1.23 -17.46 -1.60
CA PHE A 40 -1.18 -16.00 -1.54
C PHE A 40 0.08 -15.43 -2.21
N THR A 41 1.24 -16.02 -1.93
CA THR A 41 2.53 -15.64 -2.54
C THR A 41 2.48 -15.78 -4.07
N SER A 42 1.90 -16.88 -4.57
CA SER A 42 1.74 -17.10 -6.01
C SER A 42 0.82 -16.06 -6.66
N ILE A 43 -0.28 -15.68 -5.99
CA ILE A 43 -1.19 -14.63 -6.47
C ILE A 43 -0.48 -13.28 -6.53
N VAL A 44 0.29 -12.92 -5.50
CA VAL A 44 1.06 -11.66 -5.47
C VAL A 44 2.12 -11.65 -6.58
N GLN A 45 2.80 -12.77 -6.81
CA GLN A 45 3.76 -12.92 -7.92
C GLN A 45 3.09 -12.63 -9.26
N GLU A 46 2.02 -13.36 -9.58
CA GLU A 46 1.34 -13.29 -10.88
C GLU A 46 0.65 -11.92 -11.11
N ARG A 47 -0.05 -11.41 -10.09
CA ARG A 47 -0.92 -10.22 -10.24
C ARG A 47 -0.17 -8.91 -10.02
N ILE A 48 0.91 -8.90 -9.25
CA ILE A 48 1.65 -7.69 -8.92
C ILE A 48 3.05 -7.74 -9.53
N VAL A 49 3.89 -8.67 -9.11
CA VAL A 49 5.33 -8.66 -9.44
C VAL A 49 5.56 -8.82 -10.94
N ASP A 50 4.90 -9.78 -11.58
CA ASP A 50 5.07 -10.07 -13.01
C ASP A 50 4.49 -8.96 -13.91
N LYS A 51 3.49 -8.22 -13.41
CA LYS A 51 2.84 -7.13 -14.16
C LYS A 51 3.53 -5.78 -14.00
N TYR A 52 4.18 -5.56 -12.86
CA TYR A 52 4.72 -4.26 -12.48
C TYR A 52 6.19 -4.39 -12.06
N PRO A 53 7.15 -4.08 -12.97
CA PRO A 53 8.58 -4.20 -12.69
C PRO A 53 9.06 -3.43 -11.45
N THR A 54 8.34 -2.39 -11.02
CA THR A 54 8.63 -1.66 -9.77
C THR A 54 8.67 -2.54 -8.53
N PHE A 55 7.94 -3.67 -8.52
CA PHE A 55 7.87 -4.57 -7.36
C PHE A 55 9.05 -5.52 -7.26
N SER A 56 9.86 -5.65 -8.31
CA SER A 56 11.15 -6.35 -8.32
C SER A 56 12.34 -5.40 -8.54
N GLN A 57 12.10 -4.09 -8.43
CA GLN A 57 13.10 -3.04 -8.55
C GLN A 57 13.29 -2.30 -7.23
N ARG A 58 14.54 -1.92 -6.97
CA ARG A 58 14.94 -1.06 -5.84
C ARG A 58 15.30 0.34 -6.33
N LEU A 59 15.24 1.32 -5.42
CA LEU A 59 15.65 2.68 -5.71
C LEU A 59 17.12 2.88 -5.36
N ARG A 60 17.89 3.38 -6.33
CA ARG A 60 19.30 3.73 -6.12
C ARG A 60 19.53 5.23 -6.26
N PRO A 61 20.38 5.81 -5.38
CA PRO A 61 20.80 7.19 -5.55
C PRO A 61 21.60 7.31 -6.86
N SER A 62 21.39 8.41 -7.57
CA SER A 62 22.21 8.71 -8.75
C SER A 62 23.64 9.06 -8.35
N ARG A 63 24.62 8.63 -9.15
CA ARG A 63 26.04 9.02 -8.97
C ARG A 63 26.25 10.53 -9.11
N ASN A 64 25.42 11.19 -9.92
CA ASN A 64 25.38 12.64 -10.01
C ASN A 64 24.33 13.18 -9.03
N PRO A 65 24.70 14.03 -8.05
CA PRO A 65 23.78 14.56 -7.06
C PRO A 65 22.69 15.49 -7.63
N LEU A 66 22.86 15.97 -8.87
CA LEU A 66 21.84 16.76 -9.58
C LEU A 66 20.73 15.89 -10.20
N TYR A 67 20.90 14.57 -10.22
CA TYR A 67 19.91 13.65 -10.77
C TYR A 67 19.12 12.97 -9.67
N LEU A 68 17.82 12.81 -9.93
CA LEU A 68 16.92 12.07 -9.06
C LEU A 68 17.34 10.59 -8.97
N PRO A 69 16.88 9.85 -7.94
CA PRO A 69 17.08 8.42 -7.84
C PRO A 69 16.49 7.71 -9.05
N HIS A 70 16.91 6.48 -9.27
CA HIS A 70 16.41 5.66 -10.36
C HIS A 70 16.07 4.25 -9.90
N TRP A 71 15.23 3.60 -10.69
CA TRP A 71 14.88 2.20 -10.50
C TRP A 71 15.96 1.30 -11.12
N GLU A 72 16.42 0.34 -10.33
CA GLU A 72 17.34 -0.72 -10.73
C GLU A 72 16.68 -2.06 -10.40
N ASN A 73 16.78 -3.05 -11.30
CA ASN A 73 16.33 -4.41 -10.97
C ASN A 73 17.13 -4.92 -9.78
N ASP A 74 16.46 -5.50 -8.80
CA ASP A 74 17.15 -6.16 -7.69
C ASP A 74 17.62 -7.55 -8.15
N PRO A 75 18.94 -7.81 -8.28
CA PRO A 75 19.44 -9.09 -8.77
C PRO A 75 19.20 -10.24 -7.77
N GLU A 76 18.94 -9.92 -6.51
CA GLU A 76 18.66 -10.89 -5.44
C GLU A 76 17.18 -10.85 -5.04
N PHE A 77 16.32 -10.33 -5.93
CA PHE A 77 14.89 -10.27 -5.67
C PHE A 77 14.31 -11.65 -5.38
N ASP A 78 13.69 -11.78 -4.21
CA ASP A 78 12.93 -12.94 -3.80
C ASP A 78 11.68 -12.46 -3.07
N ILE A 79 10.52 -12.83 -3.59
CA ILE A 79 9.20 -12.46 -3.05
C ILE A 79 9.02 -12.93 -1.61
N GLY A 80 9.67 -14.02 -1.20
CA GLY A 80 9.63 -14.52 0.18
C GLY A 80 10.21 -13.55 1.21
N ASN A 81 11.09 -12.63 0.78
CA ASN A 81 11.59 -11.56 1.66
C ASN A 81 10.57 -10.42 1.87
N HIS A 82 9.53 -10.37 1.03
CA HIS A 82 8.49 -9.33 1.05
C HIS A 82 7.17 -9.83 1.60
N ILE A 83 6.99 -11.14 1.78
CA ILE A 83 5.78 -11.72 2.37
C ILE A 83 6.17 -12.43 3.67
N GLU A 84 5.68 -11.90 4.79
CA GLU A 84 5.94 -12.46 6.11
C GLU A 84 4.67 -13.11 6.66
N VAL A 85 4.78 -14.38 7.05
CA VAL A 85 3.67 -15.15 7.60
C VAL A 85 3.81 -15.18 9.12
N LEU A 86 2.75 -14.77 9.81
CA LEU A 86 2.69 -14.69 11.27
C LEU A 86 1.45 -15.45 11.76
N GLN A 87 1.63 -16.31 12.76
CA GLN A 87 0.52 -16.92 13.46
C GLN A 87 0.13 -16.03 14.64
N LEU A 88 -1.13 -15.62 14.71
CA LEU A 88 -1.65 -14.94 15.89
C LEU A 88 -1.80 -15.93 17.04
N GLU A 89 -1.34 -15.54 18.22
CA GLU A 89 -1.38 -16.34 19.44
C GLU A 89 -2.79 -16.40 20.02
N THR A 90 -3.48 -15.25 20.06
CA THR A 90 -4.84 -15.11 20.59
C THR A 90 -5.89 -15.00 19.49
N GLY A 91 -5.47 -14.57 18.28
CA GLY A 91 -6.38 -14.34 17.16
C GLY A 91 -7.26 -13.10 17.32
N THR A 92 -6.98 -12.26 18.31
CA THR A 92 -7.82 -11.11 18.67
C THR A 92 -7.54 -9.88 17.81
N LYS A 93 -8.50 -8.97 17.77
CA LYS A 93 -8.35 -7.68 17.09
C LYS A 93 -7.27 -6.81 17.74
N GLU A 94 -7.13 -6.89 19.05
CA GLU A 94 -6.16 -6.14 19.85
C GLU A 94 -4.74 -6.59 19.54
N GLU A 95 -4.51 -7.90 19.44
CA GLU A 95 -3.22 -8.48 19.02
C GLU A 95 -2.86 -8.03 17.60
N LEU A 96 -3.78 -8.19 16.64
CA LEU A 96 -3.57 -7.76 15.26
C LEU A 96 -3.24 -6.26 15.18
N ARG A 97 -3.97 -5.43 15.92
CA ARG A 97 -3.74 -3.98 15.98
C ARG A 97 -2.36 -3.64 16.54
N ALA A 98 -1.90 -4.34 17.58
CA ALA A 98 -0.57 -4.13 18.15
C ALA A 98 0.52 -4.44 17.13
N LEU A 99 0.44 -5.59 16.45
CA LEU A 99 1.41 -6.01 15.42
C LEU A 99 1.41 -5.05 14.23
N VAL A 100 0.23 -4.66 13.73
CA VAL A 100 0.11 -3.68 12.64
C VAL A 100 0.70 -2.31 13.04
N SER A 101 0.45 -1.86 14.27
CA SER A 101 0.97 -0.59 14.78
C SER A 101 2.50 -0.59 14.86
N GLU A 102 3.09 -1.69 15.34
CA GLU A 102 4.54 -1.86 15.37
C GLU A 102 5.13 -1.80 13.96
N GLN A 103 4.58 -2.59 13.04
CA GLN A 103 5.05 -2.64 11.66
C GLN A 103 4.95 -1.28 10.97
N ARG A 104 3.83 -0.55 11.13
CA ARG A 104 3.65 0.78 10.54
C ARG A 104 4.68 1.80 10.99
N SER A 105 5.25 1.62 12.17
CA SER A 105 6.25 2.55 12.75
C SER A 105 7.65 2.32 12.19
N GLN A 106 7.91 1.19 11.52
CA GLN A 106 9.22 0.85 10.98
C GLN A 106 9.40 1.38 9.55
N LEU A 107 10.60 1.80 9.17
CA LEU A 107 10.90 2.11 7.76
C LEU A 107 11.09 0.83 6.94
N LEU A 108 10.83 0.90 5.65
CA LEU A 108 11.17 -0.17 4.71
C LEU A 108 12.67 -0.11 4.39
N ASP A 109 13.28 -1.27 4.17
CA ASP A 109 14.70 -1.37 3.79
C ASP A 109 14.91 -0.82 2.37
N ARG A 110 15.73 0.24 2.26
CA ARG A 110 16.00 0.92 0.98
C ARG A 110 16.93 0.15 0.05
N GLU A 111 17.54 -0.93 0.52
CA GLU A 111 18.35 -1.82 -0.31
C GLU A 111 17.51 -2.81 -1.14
N ARG A 112 16.19 -2.87 -0.88
CA ARG A 112 15.22 -3.79 -1.48
C ARG A 112 14.07 -3.04 -2.16
N PRO A 113 13.22 -3.72 -2.95
CA PRO A 113 11.95 -3.14 -3.39
C PRO A 113 11.10 -2.66 -2.20
N LEU A 114 10.58 -1.43 -2.29
CA LEU A 114 9.99 -0.73 -1.15
C LEU A 114 8.54 -1.13 -0.88
N TRP A 115 8.30 -2.41 -0.63
CA TRP A 115 7.00 -2.94 -0.23
C TRP A 115 7.17 -4.17 0.66
N LYS A 116 6.15 -4.44 1.50
CA LYS A 116 6.07 -5.63 2.33
C LYS A 116 4.61 -5.98 2.60
N MET A 117 4.29 -7.26 2.65
CA MET A 117 2.98 -7.79 3.02
C MET A 117 3.14 -8.75 4.20
N TYR A 118 2.18 -8.73 5.10
CA TYR A 118 2.11 -9.63 6.25
C TYR A 118 0.83 -10.43 6.16
N VAL A 119 0.93 -11.74 6.34
CA VAL A 119 -0.17 -12.70 6.37
C VAL A 119 -0.33 -13.18 7.80
N PHE A 120 -1.38 -12.74 8.47
CA PHE A 120 -1.70 -13.12 9.83
C PHE A 120 -2.71 -14.27 9.84
N GLN A 121 -2.26 -15.47 10.19
CA GLN A 121 -3.09 -16.66 10.34
C GLN A 121 -3.72 -16.73 11.74
N GLY A 122 -4.87 -17.41 11.86
CA GLY A 122 -5.60 -17.58 13.12
C GLY A 122 -6.39 -16.37 13.57
N TYR A 123 -6.59 -15.37 12.70
CA TYR A 123 -7.43 -14.22 13.05
C TYR A 123 -8.88 -14.67 13.23
N ASN A 124 -9.54 -14.24 14.30
CA ASN A 124 -10.90 -14.65 14.66
C ASN A 124 -11.15 -16.18 14.62
N GLY A 125 -10.12 -16.99 14.89
CA GLY A 125 -10.19 -18.46 14.85
C GLY A 125 -9.59 -19.03 13.57
N ASP A 126 -10.34 -19.04 12.47
CA ASP A 126 -10.00 -19.73 11.21
C ASP A 126 -9.96 -18.79 9.98
N THR A 127 -9.64 -17.52 10.21
CA THR A 127 -9.51 -16.53 9.13
C THR A 127 -8.10 -15.96 9.02
N THR A 128 -7.85 -15.27 7.92
CA THR A 128 -6.58 -14.58 7.66
C THR A 128 -6.79 -13.07 7.59
N ALA A 129 -5.89 -12.31 8.23
CA ALA A 129 -5.74 -10.89 7.97
C ALA A 129 -4.47 -10.61 7.15
N ILE A 130 -4.51 -9.65 6.23
CA ILE A 130 -3.39 -9.26 5.38
C ILE A 130 -3.14 -7.77 5.56
N HIS A 131 -1.92 -7.42 5.96
CA HIS A 131 -1.45 -6.05 6.04
C HIS A 131 -0.44 -5.79 4.92
N SER A 132 -0.78 -4.88 4.01
CA SER A 132 0.13 -4.47 2.93
C SER A 132 0.69 -3.09 3.20
N ARG A 133 2.00 -2.94 2.97
CA ARG A 133 2.78 -1.73 3.17
C ARG A 133 3.55 -1.43 1.89
N ILE A 134 3.26 -0.31 1.24
CA ILE A 134 3.88 0.06 -0.03
C ILE A 134 4.32 1.52 0.03
N GLN A 135 5.57 1.79 -0.31
CA GLN A 135 6.12 3.13 -0.24
C GLN A 135 5.58 4.02 -1.38
N HIS A 136 5.25 5.29 -1.08
CA HIS A 136 4.53 6.21 -1.98
C HIS A 136 5.21 6.54 -3.32
N SER A 137 6.50 6.27 -3.46
CA SER A 137 7.26 6.46 -4.71
C SER A 137 7.01 5.35 -5.74
N ILE A 138 6.45 4.20 -5.32
CA ILE A 138 6.08 3.11 -6.23
C ILE A 138 4.88 3.50 -7.08
N ALA A 139 3.84 4.06 -6.45
CA ALA A 139 2.64 4.52 -7.13
C ALA A 139 1.85 5.52 -6.26
N ASP A 140 0.97 6.30 -6.91
CA ASP A 140 0.07 7.19 -6.20
C ASP A 140 -0.92 6.41 -5.30
N GLY A 141 -1.41 7.05 -4.24
CA GLY A 141 -2.21 6.35 -3.21
C GLY A 141 -3.46 5.65 -3.74
N TRP A 142 -4.10 6.18 -4.78
CA TRP A 142 -5.28 5.56 -5.39
C TRP A 142 -4.93 4.36 -6.27
N ALA A 143 -3.83 4.44 -7.00
CA ALA A 143 -3.29 3.31 -7.75
C ALA A 143 -2.90 2.17 -6.81
N LEU A 144 -2.34 2.47 -5.63
CA LEU A 144 -2.00 1.47 -4.62
C LEU A 144 -3.23 0.79 -4.01
N VAL A 145 -4.30 1.54 -3.73
CA VAL A 145 -5.57 0.93 -3.28
C VAL A 145 -6.13 -0.02 -4.33
N ARG A 146 -6.15 0.39 -5.60
CA ARG A 146 -6.61 -0.48 -6.71
C ARG A 146 -5.73 -1.71 -6.87
N LEU A 147 -4.43 -1.58 -6.66
CA LEU A 147 -3.49 -2.69 -6.73
C LEU A 147 -3.77 -3.73 -5.65
N VAL A 148 -3.93 -3.31 -4.39
CA VAL A 148 -4.25 -4.22 -3.29
C VAL A 148 -5.60 -4.90 -3.55
N LEU A 149 -6.61 -4.15 -4.01
CA LEU A 149 -7.92 -4.72 -4.35
C LEU A 149 -7.86 -5.72 -5.52
N SER A 150 -6.89 -5.58 -6.44
CA SER A 150 -6.73 -6.52 -7.56
C SER A 150 -6.24 -7.91 -7.14
N LEU A 151 -5.77 -8.06 -5.90
CA LEU A 151 -5.48 -9.37 -5.31
C LEU A 151 -6.76 -10.18 -5.04
N CYS A 152 -7.88 -9.50 -4.83
CA CYS A 152 -9.18 -10.13 -4.68
C CYS A 152 -9.80 -10.39 -6.06
N ASP A 153 -10.52 -11.50 -6.19
CA ASP A 153 -11.33 -11.75 -7.39
C ASP A 153 -12.51 -10.77 -7.45
N ASP A 154 -12.89 -10.38 -8.66
CA ASP A 154 -14.13 -9.64 -8.86
C ASP A 154 -15.29 -10.57 -8.48
N SER A 155 -15.93 -10.35 -7.33
CA SER A 155 -17.26 -10.91 -7.16
C SER A 155 -18.18 -10.24 -8.16
N GLU A 156 -19.02 -11.01 -8.86
CA GLU A 156 -20.04 -10.48 -9.79
C GLU A 156 -21.05 -9.51 -9.14
N THR A 157 -20.88 -9.18 -7.86
CA THR A 157 -21.77 -8.37 -7.02
C THR A 157 -21.19 -7.04 -6.55
N VAL A 158 -19.93 -6.70 -6.88
CA VAL A 158 -19.40 -5.37 -6.54
C VAL A 158 -19.64 -4.43 -7.72
N ASP A 159 -20.68 -3.60 -7.60
CA ASP A 159 -20.90 -2.44 -8.46
C ASP A 159 -19.67 -1.54 -8.33
N ARG A 160 -18.73 -1.67 -9.28
CA ARG A 160 -17.51 -0.87 -9.29
C ARG A 160 -17.95 0.59 -9.36
N PRO A 161 -17.56 1.46 -8.43
CA PRO A 161 -17.85 2.89 -8.58
C PRO A 161 -17.19 3.34 -9.88
N THR A 162 -18.04 3.58 -10.89
CA THR A 162 -17.62 4.09 -12.19
C THR A 162 -16.91 5.40 -11.96
N THR A 163 -15.61 5.41 -12.26
CA THR A 163 -14.73 6.56 -12.44
C THR A 163 -15.19 7.83 -11.71
N ILE A 164 -14.70 8.06 -10.48
CA ILE A 164 -14.65 9.43 -9.97
C ILE A 164 -13.61 10.15 -10.82
N ASP A 165 -14.11 10.89 -11.80
CA ASP A 165 -13.30 11.72 -12.68
C ASP A 165 -12.42 12.62 -11.80
N LYS A 166 -11.09 12.60 -12.00
CA LYS A 166 -10.19 13.48 -11.23
C LYS A 166 -10.71 14.91 -11.43
N PRO A 167 -11.06 15.67 -10.39
CA PRO A 167 -11.53 17.03 -10.59
C PRO A 167 -10.44 17.80 -11.33
N ARG A 168 -10.71 18.16 -12.60
CA ARG A 168 -9.81 18.98 -13.40
C ARG A 168 -9.53 20.23 -12.58
N ARG A 169 -8.24 20.47 -12.30
CA ARG A 169 -7.74 21.60 -11.51
C ARG A 169 -8.26 22.91 -12.12
N ARG A 170 -9.40 23.42 -11.63
CA ARG A 170 -9.92 24.73 -12.01
C ARG A 170 -8.93 25.77 -11.52
N LYS A 171 -8.46 26.65 -12.42
CA LYS A 171 -7.74 27.86 -12.03
C LYS A 171 -8.65 28.62 -11.05
N ARG A 172 -8.12 28.94 -9.87
CA ARG A 172 -8.86 29.67 -8.83
C ARG A 172 -9.06 31.11 -9.29
N ASP A 173 -10.30 31.46 -9.63
CA ASP A 173 -10.75 32.86 -9.59
C ASP A 173 -11.31 33.14 -8.19
N ILE A 174 -10.76 34.19 -7.59
CA ILE A 174 -10.99 34.62 -6.21
C ILE A 174 -12.17 35.59 -6.19
N VAL A 175 -13.41 35.14 -5.97
CA VAL A 175 -14.53 35.95 -5.41
C VAL A 175 -15.62 35.02 -4.88
N GLY A 176 -16.11 35.26 -3.65
CA GLY A 176 -17.51 34.97 -3.29
C GLY A 176 -17.77 33.90 -2.22
N ARG A 177 -18.21 34.35 -1.04
CA ARG A 177 -18.75 33.59 0.11
C ARG A 177 -20.04 32.81 -0.22
N ALA A 178 -20.30 31.73 0.53
CA ALA A 178 -21.40 31.60 1.53
C ALA A 178 -22.04 30.18 1.59
N THR A 179 -22.18 29.64 2.83
CA THR A 179 -23.33 28.89 3.44
C THR A 179 -23.99 27.75 2.64
N ALA A 180 -24.31 26.53 3.11
CA ALA A 180 -24.49 25.84 4.39
C ALA A 180 -24.70 24.31 4.08
N PRO A 181 -25.00 23.42 5.04
CA PRO A 181 -24.62 21.99 5.06
C PRO A 181 -25.70 21.01 4.56
N VAL A 182 -25.30 19.78 4.23
CA VAL A 182 -26.13 18.57 4.39
C VAL A 182 -25.21 17.39 4.74
N VAL A 183 -25.54 16.73 5.84
CA VAL A 183 -24.99 15.44 6.28
C VAL A 183 -25.74 14.35 5.51
N ASP A 184 -25.02 13.42 4.89
CA ASP A 184 -25.55 12.11 4.53
C ASP A 184 -24.69 11.00 5.14
N ILE A 185 -25.36 10.19 5.94
CA ILE A 185 -24.85 9.08 6.72
C ILE A 185 -24.66 7.90 5.77
N VAL A 186 -23.40 7.58 5.45
CA VAL A 186 -23.01 6.29 4.90
C VAL A 186 -21.87 5.78 5.77
N ARG A 187 -22.14 4.74 6.57
CA ARG A 187 -21.13 4.01 7.33
C ARG A 187 -20.23 3.27 6.33
N SER A 188 -19.11 3.91 6.03
CA SER A 188 -18.05 3.43 5.15
C SER A 188 -16.92 2.84 6.00
N PRO A 189 -16.12 1.86 5.51
CA PRO A 189 -15.06 1.19 6.27
C PRO A 189 -13.92 2.10 6.78
N ILE A 190 -14.03 3.41 6.57
CA ILE A 190 -13.13 4.49 6.98
C ILE A 190 -13.27 4.83 8.47
N ASP A 191 -14.36 4.47 9.15
CA ASP A 191 -14.61 4.89 10.54
C ASP A 191 -13.58 4.34 11.55
N PHE A 192 -12.80 3.31 11.21
CA PHE A 192 -11.80 2.75 12.15
C PHE A 192 -10.45 3.50 12.16
N VAL A 193 -10.14 4.31 11.15
CA VAL A 193 -8.84 5.01 11.06
C VAL A 193 -8.88 6.38 11.77
N GLN A 194 -10.06 6.88 12.15
CA GLN A 194 -10.20 8.16 12.88
C GLN A 194 -10.52 7.99 14.38
N GLU A 195 -10.89 6.80 14.86
CA GLU A 195 -11.11 6.52 16.30
C GLU A 195 -9.83 6.06 17.04
N THR A 196 -8.64 6.25 16.46
CA THR A 196 -7.36 5.76 17.01
C THR A 196 -6.24 6.81 16.87
N LEU A 197 -6.61 8.08 17.03
CA LEU A 197 -5.69 9.15 17.41
C LEU A 197 -6.24 9.84 18.65
#